data_AF-A0A2P8MIT1-F1
#
_entry.id   AF-A0A2P8MIT1-F1
#
_cell.length_a   1.000
_cell.length_b   1.000
_cell.length_c   1.000
_cell.angle_alpha   90.00
_cell.angle_beta   90.00
_cell.angle_gamma   90.00
#
_symmetry.space_group_name_H-M   'P 1'
#
loop_
_entity.id
_entity.type
_entity.pdbx_description
1 polymer ?
#
loop_
_entity_poly.entity_id
_entity_poly.type
_entity_poly.pdbx_seq_one_letter_code
_entity_poly.pdbx_strand_id
1 'polypeptide(L)'
;MYKCLIWGVNDEYTLAYDKLLFEISKGNLSIEALISKDKYAKYIDGKEVIDKTEISNYEFDYIIIFNKERYSDIKNEALELGIPERKILNGKFFFISNFDFKRYCKLIENPITIISDDCWGGLVSSYLGFKFNSPFINFYIHNDDYIKFLENMDYYLEQELKVEQEGNVYSCTMPKGSLGTGDNKIILNFNHQASFAEAKNDWDERKTRINKKNLFVKMLIKDDNEKLVKRFDNLPYKNKVCFHPKPMKYKSVAFFPRYIWRCINYAARTSNSNLEQYTMDMSWLEKSCDILKMLCGEEDFIREK
;
A
#
# COMPACT_ATOMS: atom_id res chain seq x y z
N MET A 1 -21.13 0.00 10.09
CA MET A 1 -20.26 0.43 11.19
C MET A 1 -19.59 -0.83 11.70
N TYR A 2 -18.26 -0.85 11.75
CA TYR A 2 -17.50 -2.01 12.20
C TYR A 2 -17.43 -2.06 13.73
N LYS A 3 -17.74 -3.21 14.34
CA LYS A 3 -17.60 -3.43 15.78
C LYS A 3 -16.14 -3.76 16.11
N CYS A 4 -15.50 -2.95 16.93
CA CYS A 4 -14.07 -3.10 17.24
C CYS A 4 -13.84 -3.33 18.74
N LEU A 5 -12.92 -4.24 19.05
CA LEU A 5 -12.27 -4.31 20.35
C LEU A 5 -10.91 -3.63 20.27
N ILE A 6 -10.52 -2.92 21.31
CA ILE A 6 -9.22 -2.24 21.36
C ILE A 6 -8.32 -2.97 22.34
N TRP A 7 -7.16 -3.46 21.89
CA TRP A 7 -6.20 -4.15 22.76
C TRP A 7 -4.97 -3.28 23.00
N GLY A 8 -4.73 -2.95 24.27
CA GLY A 8 -3.60 -2.10 24.68
C GLY A 8 -4.06 -0.68 24.98
N VAL A 9 -4.56 -0.46 26.19
CA VAL A 9 -4.95 0.87 26.69
C VAL A 9 -3.72 1.54 27.32
N ASN A 10 -2.83 2.06 26.47
CA ASN A 10 -1.58 2.72 26.86
C ASN A 10 -1.50 4.15 26.26
N ASP A 11 -0.34 4.79 26.34
CA ASP A 11 -0.09 6.12 25.76
C ASP A 11 -0.40 6.20 24.26
N GLU A 12 -0.19 5.13 23.50
CA GLU A 12 -0.50 5.10 22.06
C GLU A 12 -2.01 5.13 21.82
N TYR A 13 -2.79 4.40 22.61
CA TYR A 13 -4.26 4.50 22.60
C TYR A 13 -4.71 5.92 22.97
N THR A 14 -4.14 6.50 24.04
CA THR A 14 -4.47 7.87 24.47
C THR A 14 -4.21 8.89 23.35
N LEU A 15 -3.07 8.78 22.65
CA LEU A 15 -2.74 9.64 21.51
C LEU A 15 -3.63 9.41 20.29
N ALA A 16 -4.17 8.19 20.13
CA ALA A 16 -5.07 7.84 19.04
C ALA A 16 -6.54 8.14 19.36
N TYR A 17 -6.90 8.43 20.61
CA TYR A 17 -8.29 8.47 21.05
C TYR A 17 -9.14 9.50 20.29
N ASP A 18 -8.62 10.71 20.05
CA ASP A 18 -9.33 11.71 19.24
C ASP A 18 -9.58 11.23 17.80
N LYS A 19 -8.66 10.43 17.24
CA LYS A 19 -8.81 9.85 15.91
C LYS A 19 -9.84 8.73 15.91
N LEU A 20 -9.88 7.91 16.95
CA LEU A 20 -10.94 6.92 17.17
C LEU A 20 -12.30 7.59 17.29
N LEU A 21 -12.43 8.65 18.08
CA LEU A 21 -13.65 9.45 18.19
C LEU A 21 -14.07 10.04 16.85
N PHE A 22 -13.12 10.51 16.05
CA PHE A 22 -13.39 11.00 14.70
C PHE A 22 -13.96 9.88 13.81
N GLU A 23 -13.37 8.68 13.80
CA GLU A 23 -13.92 7.53 13.05
C GLU A 23 -15.31 7.10 13.55
N ILE A 24 -15.55 7.17 14.87
CA ILE A 24 -16.86 6.89 15.47
C ILE A 24 -17.89 7.92 15.01
N SER A 25 -17.56 9.20 15.00
CA SER A 25 -18.48 10.27 14.56
C SER A 25 -18.84 10.17 13.07
N LYS A 26 -17.95 9.60 12.24
CA LYS A 26 -18.23 9.25 10.84
C LYS A 26 -19.10 7.99 10.69
N GLY A 27 -19.36 7.25 11.76
CA GLY A 27 -20.06 5.96 11.74
C GLY A 27 -19.23 4.82 11.13
N ASN A 28 -17.90 4.99 11.06
CA ASN A 28 -17.01 3.98 10.47
C ASN A 28 -16.81 2.81 11.42
N LEU A 29 -16.65 3.06 12.72
CA LEU A 29 -16.46 2.02 13.75
C LEU A 29 -17.20 2.33 15.05
N SER A 30 -17.38 1.31 15.88
CA SER A 30 -17.73 1.41 17.30
C SER A 30 -16.69 0.66 18.14
N ILE A 31 -16.45 1.14 19.36
CA ILE A 31 -15.63 0.43 20.34
C ILE A 31 -16.58 -0.31 21.29
N GLU A 32 -16.52 -1.64 21.29
CA GLU A 32 -17.36 -2.49 22.12
C GLU A 32 -16.74 -2.71 23.51
N ALA A 33 -15.42 -2.92 23.56
CA ALA A 33 -14.68 -3.09 24.81
C ALA A 33 -13.19 -2.74 24.62
N LEU A 34 -12.53 -2.51 25.75
CA LEU A 34 -11.08 -2.32 25.84
C LEU A 34 -10.45 -3.53 26.51
N ILE A 35 -9.43 -4.11 25.90
CA ILE A 35 -8.71 -5.27 26.42
C ILE A 35 -7.42 -4.78 27.08
N SER A 36 -7.31 -5.00 28.39
CA SER A 36 -6.14 -4.64 29.18
C SER A 36 -5.84 -5.69 30.25
N LYS A 37 -4.55 -5.98 30.47
CA LYS A 37 -4.11 -6.83 31.59
C LYS A 37 -4.26 -6.11 32.93
N ASP A 38 -4.05 -4.80 32.92
CA ASP A 38 -4.10 -3.96 34.11
C ASP A 38 -5.51 -3.41 34.30
N LYS A 39 -6.40 -4.22 34.87
CA LYS A 39 -7.75 -3.78 35.28
C LYS A 39 -7.68 -2.92 36.54
N TYR A 40 -7.23 -1.67 36.43
CA TYR A 40 -7.32 -0.69 37.50
C TYR A 40 -8.65 0.07 37.52
N ALA A 41 -9.43 -0.02 36.44
CA ALA A 41 -10.76 0.57 36.31
C ALA A 41 -11.70 -0.37 35.55
N LYS A 42 -13.00 -0.34 35.89
CA LYS A 42 -14.03 -1.10 35.17
C LYS A 42 -14.39 -0.48 33.82
N TYR A 43 -14.30 0.85 33.73
CA TYR A 43 -14.56 1.60 32.50
C TYR A 43 -13.44 2.61 32.27
N ILE A 44 -13.01 2.74 31.02
CA ILE A 44 -12.11 3.80 30.53
C ILE A 44 -12.81 4.41 29.32
N ASP A 45 -12.90 5.73 29.26
CA ASP A 45 -13.57 6.46 28.17
C ASP A 45 -15.03 6.01 27.92
N GLY A 46 -15.70 5.57 28.98
CA GLY A 46 -17.06 5.02 28.90
C GLY A 46 -17.16 3.63 28.27
N LYS A 47 -16.03 2.95 28.05
CA LYS A 47 -15.94 1.59 27.50
C LYS A 47 -15.50 0.59 28.56
N GLU A 48 -16.14 -0.57 28.58
CA GLU A 48 -15.81 -1.62 29.55
C GLU A 48 -14.39 -2.14 29.32
N VAL A 49 -13.65 -2.32 30.41
CA VAL A 49 -12.31 -2.92 30.38
C VAL A 49 -12.41 -4.39 30.72
N ILE A 50 -12.04 -5.23 29.76
CA ILE A 50 -12.12 -6.69 29.84
C ILE A 50 -10.73 -7.34 29.82
N ASP A 51 -10.67 -8.56 30.32
CA ASP A 51 -9.51 -9.44 30.17
C ASP A 51 -9.57 -10.14 28.81
N LYS A 52 -8.42 -10.57 28.30
CA LYS A 52 -8.36 -11.28 27.01
C LYS A 52 -9.18 -12.58 26.98
N THR A 53 -9.39 -13.22 28.13
CA THR A 53 -10.23 -14.41 28.26
C THR A 53 -11.71 -14.14 28.01
N GLU A 54 -12.14 -12.88 28.08
CA GLU A 54 -13.53 -12.47 27.89
C GLU A 54 -13.83 -12.07 26.44
N ILE A 55 -12.85 -12.07 25.54
CA ILE A 55 -13.03 -11.67 24.12
C ILE A 55 -14.11 -12.49 23.42
N SER A 56 -14.23 -13.78 23.75
CA SER A 56 -15.24 -14.68 23.18
C SER A 56 -16.69 -14.30 23.54
N ASN A 57 -16.89 -13.44 24.54
CA ASN A 57 -18.20 -12.94 24.93
C ASN A 57 -18.69 -11.78 24.04
N TYR A 58 -17.84 -11.29 23.13
CA TYR A 58 -18.12 -10.11 22.30
C TYR A 58 -18.23 -10.48 20.83
N GLU A 59 -19.23 -9.92 20.15
CA GLU A 59 -19.26 -9.89 18.69
C GLU A 59 -18.41 -8.73 18.18
N PHE A 60 -17.43 -9.04 17.33
CA PHE A 60 -16.57 -8.01 16.73
C PHE A 60 -16.15 -8.36 15.30
N ASP A 61 -15.92 -7.30 14.52
CA ASP A 61 -15.34 -7.36 13.19
C ASP A 61 -13.80 -7.35 13.27
N TYR A 62 -13.24 -6.47 14.10
CA TYR A 62 -11.79 -6.29 14.24
C TYR A 62 -11.33 -6.13 15.70
N ILE A 63 -10.10 -6.58 15.97
CA ILE A 63 -9.32 -6.17 17.14
C ILE A 63 -8.25 -5.20 16.67
N ILE A 64 -8.17 -4.04 17.29
CA ILE A 64 -7.19 -3.01 16.97
C ILE A 64 -6.18 -2.93 18.11
N ILE A 65 -4.91 -3.22 17.82
CA ILE A 65 -3.84 -3.25 18.82
C ILE A 65 -3.12 -1.90 18.85
N PHE A 66 -3.24 -1.15 19.95
CA PHE A 66 -2.45 0.05 20.20
C PHE A 66 -1.30 -0.28 21.15
N ASN A 67 -0.27 -0.93 20.62
CA ASN A 67 0.97 -1.14 21.34
C ASN A 67 2.09 -1.46 20.35
N LYS A 68 2.81 -0.43 19.89
CA LYS A 68 3.88 -0.59 18.91
C LYS A 68 4.99 -1.54 19.38
N GLU A 69 5.38 -1.46 20.65
CA GLU A 69 6.49 -2.23 21.20
C GLU A 69 6.15 -3.71 21.35
N ARG A 70 4.90 -4.02 21.72
CA ARG A 70 4.42 -5.39 21.96
C ARG A 70 3.42 -5.88 20.92
N TYR A 71 3.36 -5.24 19.74
CA TYR A 71 2.38 -5.59 18.72
C TYR A 71 2.46 -7.06 18.33
N SER A 72 3.69 -7.57 18.11
CA SER A 72 3.92 -8.96 17.74
C SER A 72 3.45 -9.93 18.84
N ASP A 73 3.77 -9.62 20.10
CA ASP A 73 3.35 -10.46 21.24
C ASP A 73 1.83 -10.49 21.38
N ILE A 74 1.18 -9.33 21.36
CA ILE A 74 -0.27 -9.23 21.50
C ILE A 74 -0.98 -9.88 20.31
N LYS A 75 -0.44 -9.71 19.10
CA LYS A 75 -0.94 -10.40 17.91
C LYS A 75 -0.85 -11.92 18.08
N ASN A 76 0.27 -12.44 18.57
CA ASN A 76 0.42 -13.87 18.84
C ASN A 76 -0.55 -14.37 19.92
N GLU A 77 -0.72 -13.61 21.02
CA GLU A 77 -1.73 -13.93 22.04
C GLU A 77 -3.15 -13.98 21.43
N ALA A 78 -3.50 -13.06 20.52
CA ALA A 78 -4.78 -13.06 19.84
C ALA A 78 -4.94 -14.28 18.89
N LEU A 79 -3.88 -14.66 18.17
CA LEU A 79 -3.87 -15.85 17.31
C LEU A 79 -4.04 -17.15 18.12
N GLU A 80 -3.40 -17.25 19.28
CA GLU A 80 -3.53 -18.38 20.22
C GLU A 80 -4.95 -18.51 20.77
N LEU A 81 -5.66 -17.39 20.92
CA LEU A 81 -7.09 -17.35 21.28
C LEU A 81 -8.03 -17.69 20.09
N GLY A 82 -7.47 -18.05 18.93
CA GLY A 82 -8.22 -18.45 17.74
C GLY A 82 -8.77 -17.28 16.92
N ILE A 83 -8.32 -16.05 17.17
CA ILE A 83 -8.77 -14.88 16.40
C ILE A 83 -8.07 -14.90 15.04
N PRO A 84 -8.80 -14.89 13.91
CA PRO A 84 -8.18 -14.92 12.59
C PRO A 84 -7.27 -13.72 12.37
N GLU A 85 -6.09 -13.93 11.79
CA GLU A 85 -5.12 -12.85 11.52
C GLU A 85 -5.73 -11.66 10.78
N ARG A 86 -6.63 -11.92 9.82
CA ARG A 86 -7.33 -10.88 9.05
C ARG A 86 -8.23 -9.95 9.87
N LYS A 87 -8.57 -10.33 11.11
CA LYS A 87 -9.34 -9.52 12.06
C LYS A 87 -8.44 -8.71 13.00
N ILE A 88 -7.12 -8.91 12.98
CA ILE A 88 -6.18 -8.23 13.87
C ILE A 88 -5.52 -7.07 13.11
N LEU A 89 -5.78 -5.85 13.57
CA LEU A 89 -5.27 -4.63 12.96
C LEU A 89 -4.25 -3.95 13.87
N ASN A 90 -3.24 -3.33 13.26
CA ASN A 90 -2.29 -2.49 13.98
C ASN A 90 -2.87 -1.07 14.12
N GLY A 91 -2.97 -0.56 15.35
CA GLY A 91 -3.46 0.78 15.66
C GLY A 91 -2.63 1.90 15.05
N LYS A 92 -1.36 1.63 14.69
CA LYS A 92 -0.47 2.62 14.07
C LYS A 92 -1.05 3.27 12.81
N PHE A 93 -1.93 2.58 12.08
CA PHE A 93 -2.50 3.08 10.83
C PHE A 93 -3.45 4.26 11.06
N PHE A 94 -3.99 4.44 12.26
CA PHE A 94 -4.77 5.63 12.60
C PHE A 94 -3.92 6.92 12.50
N PHE A 95 -2.59 6.83 12.60
CA PHE A 95 -1.71 8.00 12.48
C PHE A 95 -1.37 8.38 11.04
N ILE A 96 -1.89 7.65 10.05
CA ILE A 96 -1.83 8.04 8.63
C ILE A 96 -2.61 9.34 8.40
N SER A 97 -2.07 10.22 7.55
CA SER A 97 -2.77 11.45 7.18
C SER A 97 -4.11 11.16 6.51
N ASN A 98 -5.18 11.80 6.96
CA ASN A 98 -6.55 11.58 6.45
C ASN A 98 -7.01 10.12 6.51
N PHE A 99 -6.54 9.36 7.51
CA PHE A 99 -6.98 7.99 7.70
C PHE A 99 -8.52 7.89 7.73
N ASP A 100 -9.04 6.88 7.06
CA ASP A 100 -10.45 6.53 7.07
C ASP A 100 -10.58 5.02 7.25
N PHE A 101 -11.14 4.62 8.39
CA PHE A 101 -11.18 3.22 8.80
C PHE A 101 -12.00 2.37 7.83
N LYS A 102 -13.10 2.91 7.30
CA LYS A 102 -13.96 2.19 6.36
C LYS A 102 -13.27 1.95 5.02
N ARG A 103 -12.54 2.94 4.48
CA ARG A 103 -11.71 2.73 3.28
C ARG A 103 -10.62 1.70 3.53
N TYR A 104 -9.95 1.79 4.68
CA TYR A 104 -8.90 0.86 5.05
C TYR A 104 -9.42 -0.59 5.13
N CYS A 105 -10.53 -0.84 5.86
CA CYS A 105 -11.16 -2.15 5.93
C CYS A 105 -11.60 -2.68 4.56
N LYS A 106 -12.18 -1.84 3.70
CA LYS A 106 -12.56 -2.22 2.33
C LYS A 106 -11.38 -2.77 1.53
N LEU A 107 -10.18 -2.21 1.69
CA LEU A 107 -8.95 -2.67 1.01
C LEU A 107 -8.41 -4.00 1.59
N ILE A 108 -8.77 -4.34 2.82
CA ILE A 108 -8.44 -5.62 3.47
C ILE A 108 -9.45 -6.70 3.06
N GLU A 109 -10.75 -6.39 3.14
CA GLU A 109 -11.84 -7.32 2.85
C GLU A 109 -11.91 -7.71 1.37
N ASN A 110 -11.55 -6.78 0.49
CA ASN A 110 -11.31 -7.03 -0.93
C ASN A 110 -9.83 -6.72 -1.22
N PRO A 111 -8.90 -7.67 -1.00
CA PRO A 111 -7.47 -7.41 -0.98
C PRO A 111 -7.00 -6.69 -2.23
N ILE A 112 -6.39 -5.52 -2.07
CA ILE A 112 -5.89 -4.74 -3.21
C ILE A 112 -4.67 -5.40 -3.86
N THR A 113 -4.61 -5.36 -5.19
CA THR A 113 -3.42 -5.65 -5.99
C THR A 113 -2.92 -4.36 -6.63
N ILE A 114 -1.73 -3.91 -6.22
CA ILE A 114 -1.09 -2.72 -6.80
C ILE A 114 -0.12 -3.17 -7.89
N ILE A 115 -0.33 -2.71 -9.11
CA ILE A 115 0.56 -2.91 -10.25
C ILE A 115 1.23 -1.57 -10.52
N SER A 116 2.55 -1.52 -10.41
CA SER A 116 3.37 -0.31 -10.50
C SER A 116 4.58 -0.58 -11.39
N ASP A 117 5.02 0.44 -12.12
CA ASP A 117 6.23 0.38 -12.95
C ASP A 117 7.54 0.34 -12.15
N ASP A 118 7.47 0.64 -10.86
CA ASP A 118 8.57 0.68 -9.91
C ASP A 118 8.17 0.10 -8.53
N CYS A 119 9.08 0.17 -7.56
CA CYS A 119 8.89 -0.33 -6.20
C CYS A 119 7.81 0.39 -5.38
N TRP A 120 7.11 1.41 -5.93
CA TRP A 120 6.10 2.17 -5.20
C TRP A 120 4.97 1.30 -4.66
N GLY A 121 4.51 0.29 -5.42
CA GLY A 121 3.43 -0.60 -4.99
C GLY A 121 3.77 -1.43 -3.75
N GLY A 122 5.01 -1.93 -3.68
CA GLY A 122 5.51 -2.65 -2.50
C GLY A 122 5.72 -1.75 -1.29
N LEU A 123 6.19 -0.53 -1.52
CA LEU A 123 6.33 0.49 -0.49
C LEU A 123 4.98 0.86 0.14
N VAL A 124 3.96 1.17 -0.67
CA VAL A 124 2.61 1.50 -0.19
C VAL A 124 1.97 0.32 0.53
N SER A 125 2.10 -0.89 -0.01
CA SER A 125 1.60 -2.09 0.66
C SER A 125 2.23 -2.28 2.04
N SER A 126 3.56 -2.13 2.15
CA SER A 126 4.27 -2.21 3.44
C SER A 126 3.85 -1.11 4.40
N TYR A 127 3.72 0.12 3.90
CA TYR A 127 3.32 1.29 4.67
C TYR A 127 1.93 1.12 5.29
N LEU A 128 0.99 0.54 4.54
CA LEU A 128 -0.38 0.24 4.98
C LEU A 128 -0.52 -1.14 5.65
N GLY A 129 0.55 -1.92 5.77
CA GLY A 129 0.51 -3.27 6.35
C GLY A 129 -0.26 -4.30 5.53
N PHE A 130 -0.43 -4.08 4.24
CA PHE A 130 -1.07 -5.03 3.34
C PHE A 130 -0.11 -6.13 2.91
N LYS A 131 -0.65 -7.34 2.73
CA LYS A 131 0.05 -8.44 2.07
C LYS A 131 0.36 -8.07 0.62
N PHE A 132 1.52 -8.49 0.13
CA PHE A 132 1.88 -8.36 -1.28
C PHE A 132 1.05 -9.31 -2.16
N ASN A 133 -0.04 -8.78 -2.72
CA ASN A 133 -0.93 -9.48 -3.68
C ASN A 133 -0.59 -9.16 -5.13
N SER A 134 0.65 -8.76 -5.40
CA SER A 134 1.12 -8.37 -6.72
C SER A 134 2.48 -9.02 -6.99
N PRO A 135 2.74 -9.50 -8.22
CA PRO A 135 4.10 -9.87 -8.61
C PRO A 135 4.99 -8.65 -8.83
N PHE A 136 4.44 -7.43 -8.98
CA PHE A 136 5.15 -6.16 -9.19
C PHE A 136 5.77 -5.60 -7.91
N ILE A 137 6.62 -6.41 -7.29
CA ILE A 137 7.31 -6.12 -6.04
C ILE A 137 8.80 -6.40 -6.27
N ASN A 138 9.67 -5.53 -5.73
CA ASN A 138 11.12 -5.72 -5.74
C ASN A 138 11.78 -5.67 -7.14
N PHE A 139 11.14 -5.01 -8.11
CA PHE A 139 11.70 -4.74 -9.44
C PHE A 139 11.14 -3.44 -10.03
N TYR A 140 11.76 -2.95 -11.11
CA TYR A 140 11.17 -1.94 -11.99
C TYR A 140 11.11 -2.40 -13.45
N ILE A 141 10.19 -1.81 -14.21
CA ILE A 141 9.97 -2.06 -15.63
C ILE A 141 9.93 -0.72 -16.36
N HIS A 142 10.62 -0.62 -17.51
CA HIS A 142 10.64 0.62 -18.26
C HIS A 142 9.26 0.93 -18.84
N ASN A 143 8.96 2.22 -18.97
CA ASN A 143 7.66 2.72 -19.37
C ASN A 143 7.11 2.10 -20.68
N ASP A 144 7.95 1.90 -21.69
CA ASP A 144 7.54 1.29 -22.98
C ASP A 144 7.20 -0.21 -22.86
N ASP A 145 7.88 -0.93 -21.98
CA ASP A 145 7.60 -2.34 -21.68
C ASP A 145 6.38 -2.48 -20.76
N TYR A 146 6.25 -1.56 -19.80
CA TYR A 146 5.14 -1.54 -18.87
C TYR A 146 3.81 -1.23 -19.54
N ILE A 147 3.78 -0.29 -20.48
CA ILE A 147 2.55 0.00 -21.21
C ILE A 147 2.11 -1.20 -22.06
N LYS A 148 3.04 -1.95 -22.66
CA LYS A 148 2.73 -3.21 -23.35
C LYS A 148 2.13 -4.22 -22.37
N PHE A 149 2.74 -4.38 -21.19
CA PHE A 149 2.22 -5.25 -20.14
C PHE A 149 0.77 -4.88 -19.78
N LEU A 150 0.50 -3.60 -19.56
CA LEU A 150 -0.83 -3.12 -19.19
C LEU A 150 -1.86 -3.24 -20.31
N GLU A 151 -1.45 -3.16 -21.58
CA GLU A 151 -2.35 -3.35 -22.73
C GLU A 151 -2.74 -4.82 -22.92
N ASN A 152 -1.96 -5.78 -22.41
CA ASN A 152 -2.23 -7.21 -22.56
C ASN A 152 -1.81 -8.05 -21.33
N MET A 153 -2.28 -7.65 -20.14
CA MET A 153 -1.83 -8.22 -18.85
C MET A 153 -1.96 -9.74 -18.78
N ASP A 154 -3.08 -10.29 -19.24
CA ASP A 154 -3.37 -11.72 -19.14
C ASP A 154 -2.39 -12.56 -19.95
N TYR A 155 -2.09 -12.12 -21.19
CA TYR A 155 -1.05 -12.74 -22.01
C TYR A 155 0.30 -12.81 -21.28
N TYR A 156 0.74 -11.69 -20.69
CA TYR A 156 2.04 -11.62 -20.02
C TYR A 156 2.11 -12.43 -18.72
N LEU A 157 1.03 -12.49 -17.94
CA LEU A 157 0.96 -13.29 -16.71
C LEU A 157 1.01 -14.81 -16.99
N GLU A 158 0.58 -15.23 -18.18
CA GLU A 158 0.66 -16.62 -18.65
C GLU A 158 2.05 -16.99 -19.19
N GLN A 159 2.87 -16.01 -19.57
CA GLN A 159 4.21 -16.30 -20.07
C GLN A 159 5.14 -16.83 -18.97
N GLU A 160 6.02 -17.73 -19.37
CA GLU A 160 7.16 -18.12 -18.54
C GLU A 160 8.14 -16.94 -18.42
N LEU A 161 8.50 -16.59 -17.18
CA LEU A 161 9.59 -15.65 -16.93
C LEU A 161 10.93 -16.31 -17.29
N LYS A 162 11.61 -15.77 -18.30
CA LYS A 162 12.89 -16.27 -18.81
C LYS A 162 14.05 -15.42 -18.36
N VAL A 163 15.22 -16.03 -18.19
CA VAL A 163 16.45 -15.33 -17.80
C VAL A 163 16.99 -14.51 -18.97
N GLU A 164 17.30 -13.25 -18.71
CA GLU A 164 18.01 -12.36 -19.64
C GLU A 164 19.40 -12.00 -19.12
N GLN A 165 19.51 -11.85 -17.80
CA GLN A 165 20.75 -11.48 -17.13
C GLN A 165 20.72 -12.07 -15.72
N GLU A 166 21.83 -12.67 -15.29
CA GLU A 166 21.99 -13.10 -13.91
C GLU A 166 22.49 -11.95 -13.03
N GLY A 167 22.17 -12.02 -11.73
CA GLY A 167 22.69 -11.10 -10.72
C GLY A 167 24.16 -11.41 -10.39
N ASN A 168 24.96 -10.37 -10.15
CA ASN A 168 26.31 -10.51 -9.61
C ASN A 168 26.65 -9.29 -8.75
N VAL A 169 26.81 -9.54 -7.46
CA VAL A 169 27.08 -8.52 -6.43
C VAL A 169 28.44 -7.86 -6.59
N TYR A 170 29.44 -8.56 -7.13
CA TYR A 170 30.80 -8.02 -7.31
C TYR A 170 30.89 -7.07 -8.51
N SER A 171 30.08 -7.29 -9.54
CA SER A 171 29.96 -6.40 -10.70
C SER A 171 28.82 -5.40 -10.58
N CYS A 172 28.11 -5.37 -9.44
CA CYS A 172 26.91 -4.54 -9.23
C CYS A 172 25.86 -4.71 -10.33
N THR A 173 25.72 -5.92 -10.89
CA THR A 173 24.72 -6.23 -11.93
C THR A 173 23.52 -6.91 -11.30
N MET A 174 22.33 -6.42 -11.60
CA MET A 174 21.08 -7.02 -11.12
C MET A 174 20.58 -8.13 -12.06
N PRO A 175 19.82 -9.11 -11.57
CA PRO A 175 19.13 -10.05 -12.43
C PRO A 175 18.06 -9.37 -13.28
N LYS A 176 17.88 -9.84 -14.52
CA LYS A 176 16.82 -9.40 -15.44
C LYS A 176 16.09 -10.60 -15.99
N GLY A 177 14.78 -10.45 -16.10
CA GLY A 177 13.93 -11.44 -16.75
C GLY A 177 13.16 -10.86 -17.92
N SER A 178 12.67 -11.73 -18.79
CA SER A 178 11.77 -11.34 -19.87
C SER A 178 10.48 -12.15 -19.88
N LEU A 179 9.44 -11.51 -20.42
CA LEU A 179 8.16 -12.13 -20.75
C LEU A 179 7.85 -11.85 -22.21
N GLY A 180 7.20 -12.81 -22.87
CA GLY A 180 6.91 -12.74 -24.31
C GLY A 180 8.14 -12.96 -25.19
N THR A 181 7.96 -12.80 -26.49
CA THR A 181 9.01 -13.00 -27.51
C THR A 181 8.86 -11.99 -28.66
N GLY A 182 9.92 -11.83 -29.46
CA GLY A 182 9.92 -10.90 -30.59
C GLY A 182 9.58 -9.47 -30.17
N ASP A 183 8.70 -8.80 -30.91
CA ASP A 183 8.29 -7.42 -30.66
C ASP A 183 7.49 -7.24 -29.36
N ASN A 184 6.89 -8.33 -28.85
CA ASN A 184 6.14 -8.35 -27.60
C ASN A 184 7.01 -8.63 -26.38
N LYS A 185 8.32 -8.86 -26.55
CA LYS A 185 9.25 -9.06 -25.43
C LYS A 185 9.29 -7.81 -24.55
N ILE A 186 9.15 -8.01 -23.24
CA ILE A 186 9.32 -6.99 -22.20
C ILE A 186 10.39 -7.41 -21.20
N ILE A 187 11.08 -6.45 -20.59
CA ILE A 187 12.17 -6.70 -19.64
C ILE A 187 11.77 -6.24 -18.22
N LEU A 188 11.96 -7.14 -17.25
CA LEU A 188 11.80 -6.87 -15.82
C LEU A 188 13.19 -6.76 -15.17
N ASN A 189 13.43 -5.69 -14.41
CA ASN A 189 14.74 -5.40 -13.79
C ASN A 189 14.67 -5.61 -12.27
N PHE A 190 15.13 -6.77 -11.79
CA PHE A 190 14.98 -7.22 -10.40
C PHE A 190 16.05 -6.65 -9.47
N ASN A 191 15.96 -5.34 -9.19
CA ASN A 191 16.97 -4.59 -8.45
C ASN A 191 17.07 -4.90 -6.94
N HIS A 192 16.20 -5.76 -6.40
CA HIS A 192 16.21 -6.19 -4.99
C HIS A 192 16.43 -7.71 -4.83
N GLN A 193 16.88 -8.41 -5.87
CA GLN A 193 17.14 -9.85 -5.85
C GLN A 193 18.60 -10.13 -6.14
N ALA A 194 19.18 -11.14 -5.48
CA ALA A 194 20.57 -11.52 -5.70
C ALA A 194 20.71 -12.41 -6.93
N SER A 195 19.69 -13.22 -7.23
CA SER A 195 19.66 -14.12 -8.39
C SER A 195 18.34 -14.09 -9.16
N PHE A 196 18.38 -14.49 -10.43
CA PHE A 196 17.20 -14.67 -11.26
C PHE A 196 16.29 -15.79 -10.70
N ALA A 197 16.86 -16.84 -10.10
CA ALA A 197 16.08 -17.93 -9.51
C ALA A 197 15.18 -17.44 -8.36
N GLU A 198 15.69 -16.60 -7.46
CA GLU A 198 14.90 -15.95 -6.40
C GLU A 198 13.80 -15.06 -6.99
N ALA A 199 14.16 -14.22 -7.97
CA ALA A 199 13.23 -13.35 -8.67
C ALA A 199 12.08 -14.12 -9.32
N LYS A 200 12.39 -15.25 -9.96
CA LYS A 200 11.41 -16.12 -10.62
C LYS A 200 10.48 -16.79 -9.63
N ASN A 201 11.01 -17.32 -8.52
CA ASN A 201 10.19 -17.92 -7.46
C ASN A 201 9.20 -16.89 -6.88
N ASP A 202 9.69 -15.70 -6.56
CA ASP A 202 8.86 -14.59 -6.07
C ASP A 202 7.78 -14.18 -7.08
N TRP A 203 8.13 -14.06 -8.36
CA TRP A 203 7.20 -13.73 -9.44
C TRP A 203 6.09 -14.79 -9.59
N ASP A 204 6.48 -16.05 -9.69
CA ASP A 204 5.55 -17.17 -9.91
C ASP A 204 4.66 -17.42 -8.68
N GLU A 205 5.16 -17.23 -7.47
CA GLU A 205 4.34 -17.28 -6.25
C GLU A 205 3.34 -16.12 -6.23
N ARG A 206 3.81 -14.88 -6.42
CA ARG A 206 2.97 -13.68 -6.22
C ARG A 206 1.96 -13.46 -7.33
N LYS A 207 2.22 -13.92 -8.57
CA LYS A 207 1.23 -13.82 -9.66
C LYS A 207 -0.07 -14.59 -9.34
N THR A 208 0.01 -15.65 -8.55
CA THR A 208 -1.18 -16.41 -8.10
C THR A 208 -2.06 -15.65 -7.12
N ARG A 209 -1.55 -14.57 -6.51
CA ARG A 209 -2.23 -13.77 -5.48
C ARG A 209 -2.99 -12.58 -6.06
N ILE A 210 -2.89 -12.34 -7.38
CA ILE A 210 -3.52 -11.19 -8.04
C ILE A 210 -5.03 -11.23 -7.83
N ASN A 211 -5.56 -10.17 -7.22
CA ASN A 211 -6.99 -9.92 -7.16
C ASN A 211 -7.42 -8.99 -8.29
N LYS A 212 -7.82 -9.58 -9.43
CA LYS A 212 -8.32 -8.83 -10.59
C LYS A 212 -9.55 -7.95 -10.29
N LYS A 213 -10.31 -8.25 -9.23
CA LYS A 213 -11.50 -7.47 -8.81
C LYS A 213 -11.13 -6.18 -8.07
N ASN A 214 -9.89 -6.05 -7.60
CA ASN A 214 -9.40 -4.85 -6.91
C ASN A 214 -7.98 -4.49 -7.35
N LEU A 215 -7.84 -4.15 -8.63
CA LEU A 215 -6.58 -3.65 -9.19
C LEU A 215 -6.46 -2.14 -9.00
N PHE A 216 -5.28 -1.70 -8.60
CA PHE A 216 -4.85 -0.31 -8.69
C PHE A 216 -3.59 -0.24 -9.53
N VAL A 217 -3.64 0.50 -10.64
CA VAL A 217 -2.53 0.62 -11.58
C VAL A 217 -1.86 1.98 -11.45
N LYS A 218 -0.57 2.00 -11.12
CA LYS A 218 0.24 3.22 -11.09
C LYS A 218 1.29 3.17 -12.19
N MET A 219 1.52 4.31 -12.81
CA MET A 219 2.64 4.55 -13.71
C MET A 219 3.28 5.89 -13.34
N LEU A 220 4.60 6.01 -13.48
CA LEU A 220 5.30 7.27 -13.37
C LEU A 220 6.00 7.56 -14.70
N ILE A 221 5.65 8.69 -15.31
CA ILE A 221 6.24 9.17 -16.56
C ILE A 221 7.06 10.41 -16.22
N LYS A 222 8.38 10.35 -16.44
CA LYS A 222 9.33 11.39 -16.01
C LYS A 222 9.51 12.50 -17.04
N ASP A 223 9.13 12.25 -18.29
CA ASP A 223 9.36 13.13 -19.44
C ASP A 223 8.04 13.66 -20.02
N ASP A 224 8.14 14.48 -21.07
CA ASP A 224 6.98 15.07 -21.75
C ASP A 224 6.37 14.12 -22.81
N ASN A 225 6.44 12.80 -22.62
CA ASN A 225 5.91 11.82 -23.57
C ASN A 225 4.36 11.76 -23.53
N GLU A 226 3.72 12.77 -24.11
CA GLU A 226 2.26 12.89 -24.15
C GLU A 226 1.58 11.68 -24.83
N LYS A 227 2.23 11.05 -25.82
CA LYS A 227 1.70 9.86 -26.48
C LYS A 227 1.54 8.69 -25.51
N LEU A 228 2.52 8.49 -24.64
CA LEU A 228 2.49 7.45 -23.62
C LEU A 228 1.46 7.76 -22.53
N VAL A 229 1.40 9.02 -22.07
CA VAL A 229 0.36 9.48 -21.12
C VAL A 229 -1.04 9.20 -21.68
N LYS A 230 -1.27 9.53 -22.96
CA LYS A 230 -2.55 9.28 -23.65
C LYS A 230 -2.86 7.78 -23.74
N ARG A 231 -1.88 6.92 -24.03
CA ARG A 231 -2.08 5.46 -24.03
C ARG A 231 -2.50 4.97 -22.65
N PHE A 232 -1.81 5.41 -21.60
CA PHE A 232 -2.12 5.03 -20.23
C PHE A 232 -3.51 5.50 -19.79
N ASP A 233 -3.90 6.75 -20.08
CA ASP A 233 -5.20 7.32 -19.74
C ASP A 233 -6.37 6.53 -20.36
N ASN A 234 -6.18 6.03 -21.59
CA ASN A 234 -7.16 5.23 -22.31
C ASN A 234 -7.27 3.76 -21.84
N LEU A 235 -6.37 3.27 -21.00
CA LEU A 235 -6.44 1.89 -20.52
C LEU A 235 -7.73 1.63 -19.72
N PRO A 236 -8.37 0.44 -19.86
CA PRO A 236 -9.65 0.16 -19.24
C PRO A 236 -9.58 -0.21 -17.75
N TYR A 237 -8.53 0.24 -17.03
CA TYR A 237 -8.45 0.07 -15.58
C TYR A 237 -9.32 1.11 -14.87
N LYS A 238 -10.19 0.63 -13.98
CA LYS A 238 -11.09 1.46 -13.17
C LYS A 238 -10.32 2.42 -12.27
N ASN A 239 -9.36 1.88 -11.52
CA ASN A 239 -8.52 2.65 -10.59
C ASN A 239 -7.10 2.70 -11.17
N LYS A 240 -6.71 3.86 -11.70
CA LYS A 240 -5.37 4.07 -12.22
C LYS A 240 -4.88 5.50 -11.99
N VAL A 241 -3.57 5.66 -11.83
CA VAL A 241 -2.93 6.97 -11.69
C VAL A 241 -1.61 7.02 -12.46
N CYS A 242 -1.38 8.13 -13.14
CA CYS A 242 -0.12 8.49 -13.77
C CYS A 242 0.50 9.64 -12.97
N PHE A 243 1.58 9.39 -12.26
CA PHE A 243 2.38 10.47 -11.65
C PHE A 243 3.20 11.15 -12.74
N HIS A 244 3.01 12.46 -12.88
CA HIS A 244 3.63 13.26 -13.93
C HIS A 244 4.24 14.55 -13.34
N PRO A 245 5.41 15.00 -13.80
CA PRO A 245 6.10 16.18 -13.24
C PRO A 245 5.42 17.51 -13.57
N LYS A 246 4.45 17.50 -14.48
CA LYS A 246 3.69 18.68 -14.92
C LYS A 246 2.19 18.39 -14.92
N PRO A 247 1.33 19.39 -14.71
CA PRO A 247 -0.11 19.23 -14.91
C PRO A 247 -0.41 18.90 -16.38
N MET A 248 -1.34 17.97 -16.60
CA MET A 248 -1.77 17.54 -17.94
C MET A 248 -3.30 17.46 -18.00
N LYS A 249 -3.89 17.52 -19.20
CA LYS A 249 -5.34 17.45 -19.42
C LYS A 249 -5.97 16.06 -19.20
N TYR A 250 -5.16 15.03 -18.96
CA TYR A 250 -5.60 13.63 -18.88
C TYR A 250 -6.12 13.30 -17.49
N LYS A 251 -7.23 12.56 -17.42
CA LYS A 251 -7.94 12.28 -16.16
C LYS A 251 -7.07 11.45 -15.19
N SER A 252 -6.29 10.51 -15.71
CA SER A 252 -5.42 9.68 -14.87
C SER A 252 -4.22 10.42 -14.30
N VAL A 253 -3.90 11.63 -14.78
CA VAL A 253 -2.68 12.33 -14.36
C VAL A 253 -2.86 12.97 -12.99
N ALA A 254 -1.94 12.65 -12.09
CA ALA A 254 -1.77 13.33 -10.82
C ALA A 254 -0.48 14.16 -10.84
N PHE A 255 -0.65 15.44 -10.57
CA PHE A 255 0.44 16.41 -10.40
C PHE A 255 0.44 16.92 -8.96
N PHE A 256 1.62 17.01 -8.36
CA PHE A 256 1.81 17.44 -6.98
C PHE A 256 2.65 18.73 -6.95
N PRO A 257 2.04 19.94 -6.84
CA PRO A 257 2.77 21.19 -6.75
C PRO A 257 3.85 21.19 -5.65
N ARG A 258 3.61 20.52 -4.52
CA ARG A 258 4.59 20.41 -3.42
C ARG A 258 5.87 19.67 -3.82
N TYR A 259 5.82 18.76 -4.78
CA TYR A 259 7.04 18.14 -5.33
C TYR A 259 7.99 19.21 -5.89
N ILE A 260 7.47 20.12 -6.72
CA ILE A 260 8.24 21.22 -7.30
C ILE A 260 8.82 22.09 -6.19
N TRP A 261 8.00 22.46 -5.20
CA TRP A 261 8.46 23.24 -4.06
C TRP A 261 9.58 22.54 -3.27
N ARG A 262 9.46 21.22 -3.02
CA ARG A 262 10.50 20.44 -2.33
C ARG A 262 11.79 20.43 -3.13
N CYS A 263 11.73 20.25 -4.45
CA CYS A 263 12.92 20.25 -5.29
C CYS A 263 13.62 21.62 -5.28
N ILE A 264 12.87 22.72 -5.32
CA ILE A 264 13.45 24.07 -5.28
C ILE A 264 14.07 24.38 -3.91
N ASN A 265 13.41 24.01 -2.81
CA ASN A 265 13.77 24.51 -1.47
C ASN A 265 14.55 23.50 -0.61
N TYR A 266 14.48 22.20 -0.92
CA TYR A 266 14.99 21.12 -0.07
C TYR A 266 15.88 20.11 -0.80
N ALA A 267 16.16 20.27 -2.10
CA ALA A 267 16.99 19.32 -2.84
C ALA A 267 18.37 19.10 -2.18
N ALA A 268 19.03 20.17 -1.73
CA ALA A 268 20.32 20.10 -1.04
C ALA A 268 20.28 19.35 0.30
N ARG A 269 19.12 19.30 0.98
CA ARG A 269 18.95 18.64 2.28
C ARG A 269 18.46 17.21 2.18
N THR A 270 17.72 16.90 1.13
CA THR A 270 17.03 15.60 0.99
C THR A 270 17.74 14.66 0.04
N SER A 271 18.75 15.14 -0.71
CA SER A 271 19.34 14.44 -1.86
C SER A 271 18.30 13.95 -2.88
N ASN A 272 17.08 14.49 -2.80
CA ASN A 272 15.93 14.11 -3.58
C ASN A 272 15.50 15.27 -4.46
N SER A 273 15.70 15.14 -5.77
CA SER A 273 15.49 16.22 -6.74
C SER A 273 14.54 15.86 -7.87
N ASN A 274 13.86 14.70 -7.79
CA ASN A 274 12.95 14.24 -8.83
C ASN A 274 11.65 13.64 -8.28
N LEU A 275 10.67 13.50 -9.17
CA LEU A 275 9.31 13.06 -8.83
C LEU A 275 9.28 11.64 -8.26
N GLU A 276 10.10 10.74 -8.81
CA GLU A 276 10.18 9.36 -8.36
C GLU A 276 10.56 9.30 -6.88
N GLN A 277 11.67 9.93 -6.50
CA GLN A 277 12.10 10.04 -5.10
C GLN A 277 11.06 10.73 -4.21
N TYR A 278 10.34 11.72 -4.74
CA TYR A 278 9.25 12.37 -4.01
C TYR A 278 8.12 11.39 -3.68
N THR A 279 7.68 10.62 -4.68
CA THR A 279 6.56 9.66 -4.55
C THR A 279 6.96 8.41 -3.76
N MET A 280 8.25 8.08 -3.70
CA MET A 280 8.82 7.01 -2.88
C MET A 280 9.02 7.41 -1.41
N ASP A 281 8.73 8.65 -1.04
CA ASP A 281 8.83 9.14 0.33
C ASP A 281 7.42 9.36 0.90
N MET A 282 6.90 8.37 1.62
CA MET A 282 5.54 8.41 2.16
C MET A 282 5.29 9.62 3.07
N SER A 283 6.32 10.10 3.79
CA SER A 283 6.22 11.29 4.64
C SER A 283 5.96 12.58 3.85
N TRP A 284 6.31 12.59 2.56
CA TRP A 284 6.02 13.69 1.65
C TRP A 284 4.79 13.43 0.79
N LEU A 285 4.65 12.22 0.26
CA LEU A 285 3.52 11.86 -0.60
C LEU A 285 2.18 12.10 0.12
N GLU A 286 2.07 11.71 1.40
CA GLU A 286 0.86 11.94 2.18
C GLU A 286 0.48 13.42 2.35
N LYS A 287 1.45 14.34 2.27
CA LYS A 287 1.17 15.78 2.32
C LYS A 287 0.47 16.26 1.06
N SER A 288 0.64 15.54 -0.05
CA SER A 288 0.08 15.86 -1.37
C SER A 288 -1.14 15.05 -1.74
N CYS A 289 -1.30 13.84 -1.19
CA CYS A 289 -2.47 13.03 -1.45
C CYS A 289 -2.97 12.22 -0.23
N ASP A 290 -4.26 11.93 -0.27
CA ASP A 290 -4.91 10.91 0.55
C ASP A 290 -4.73 9.54 -0.15
N ILE A 291 -3.82 8.73 0.40
CA ILE A 291 -3.46 7.43 -0.19
C ILE A 291 -4.65 6.47 -0.19
N LEU A 292 -5.51 6.48 0.84
CA LEU A 292 -6.65 5.57 0.93
C LEU A 292 -7.72 5.92 -0.11
N LYS A 293 -8.02 7.21 -0.30
CA LYS A 293 -8.88 7.68 -1.40
C LYS A 293 -8.34 7.28 -2.76
N MET A 294 -7.04 7.50 -2.98
CA MET A 294 -6.38 7.16 -4.24
C MET A 294 -6.54 5.66 -4.55
N LEU A 295 -6.20 4.79 -3.61
CA LEU A 295 -6.33 3.33 -3.77
C LEU A 295 -7.79 2.89 -3.92
N CYS A 296 -8.75 3.63 -3.34
CA CYS A 296 -10.18 3.38 -3.51
C CYS A 296 -10.77 3.92 -4.83
N GLY A 297 -9.99 4.65 -5.64
CA GLY A 297 -10.40 5.21 -6.92
C GLY A 297 -11.21 6.51 -6.82
N GLU A 298 -11.11 7.24 -5.70
CA GLU A 298 -11.79 8.52 -5.52
C GLU A 298 -11.00 9.66 -6.17
N GLU A 299 -11.65 10.51 -6.98
CA GLU A 299 -10.98 11.53 -7.82
C GLU A 299 -10.48 12.77 -7.04
N ASP A 300 -10.87 12.91 -5.78
CA ASP A 300 -10.48 14.01 -4.89
C ASP A 300 -9.37 13.61 -3.91
N PHE A 301 -8.57 12.61 -4.27
CA PHE A 301 -7.43 12.15 -3.47
C PHE A 301 -6.27 13.16 -3.40
N ILE A 302 -6.13 14.06 -4.38
CA ILE A 302 -5.10 15.11 -4.36
C ILE A 302 -5.50 16.21 -3.38
N ARG A 303 -4.64 16.50 -2.40
CA ARG A 303 -4.87 17.49 -1.33
C ARG A 303 -4.57 18.94 -1.78
N GLU A 304 -3.86 19.09 -2.88
CA GLU A 304 -3.27 20.35 -3.35
C GLU A 304 -4.01 20.91 -4.57
N LYS A 305 -5.34 20.82 -4.56
CA LYS A 305 -6.20 21.43 -5.60
C LYS A 305 -6.35 22.94 -5.39
#